data_AF-A0A3M0IQK0-F1
#
_entry.id   AF-A0A3M0IQK0-F1
#
_cell.length_a   1.000
_cell.length_b   1.000
_cell.length_c   1.000
_cell.angle_alpha   90.00
_cell.angle_beta   90.00
_cell.angle_gamma   90.00
#
_symmetry.space_group_name_H-M   'P 1'
#
loop_
_entity.id
_entity.type
_entity.pdbx_description
1 polymer ?
#
loop_
_entity_poly.entity_id
_entity_poly.type
_entity_poly.pdbx_seq_one_letter_code
_entity_poly.pdbx_strand_id
1 'polypeptide(L)'
;MWSASEGVVVFPGIPNLITADMIKEGAAVIDVGITRVQDPITAKPRLVGDVDFEGVRKKASYITPVPGGVGPMTVAMLMKNTIIAAKKLLKPKELEALPA
;
A
#
# COMPACT_ATOMS: atom_id res chain seq x y z
N MET A 1 3.22 15.10 -13.57
CA MET A 1 3.38 14.09 -14.64
C MET A 1 2.38 12.92 -14.54
N TRP A 2 1.35 12.95 -13.67
CA TRP A 2 0.37 11.85 -13.52
C TRP A 2 -1.08 12.29 -13.74
N SER A 3 -1.29 13.48 -14.32
CA SER A 3 -2.59 14.13 -14.46
C SER A 3 -3.50 13.50 -15.52
N ALA A 4 -3.00 12.55 -16.30
CA ALA A 4 -3.78 11.82 -17.30
C ALA A 4 -4.25 10.43 -16.84
N SER A 5 -3.80 9.95 -15.68
CA SER A 5 -4.05 8.57 -15.22
C SER A 5 -5.27 8.48 -14.30
N GLU A 6 -6.11 7.46 -14.48
CA GLU A 6 -7.21 7.15 -13.55
C GLU A 6 -6.72 6.51 -12.24
N GLY A 7 -5.53 5.89 -12.27
CA GLY A 7 -4.93 5.23 -11.12
C GLY A 7 -3.42 5.39 -11.10
N VAL A 8 -2.85 5.55 -9.90
CA VAL A 8 -1.42 5.75 -9.68
C VAL A 8 -0.94 4.85 -8.55
N VAL A 9 0.16 4.12 -8.78
CA VAL A 9 0.87 3.34 -7.76
C VAL A 9 2.24 3.96 -7.53
N VAL A 10 2.55 4.28 -6.28
CA VAL A 10 3.70 5.10 -5.90
C VAL A 10 4.63 4.30 -4.98
N PHE A 11 5.91 4.20 -5.32
CA PHE A 11 6.93 3.47 -4.55
C PHE A 11 8.40 3.99 -4.66
N PRO A 12 8.70 5.27 -4.96
CA PRO A 12 10.08 5.77 -5.02
C PRO A 12 10.82 5.78 -3.67
N GLY A 13 10.13 5.72 -2.52
CA GLY A 13 10.76 5.79 -1.20
C GLY A 13 11.24 7.20 -0.82
N ILE A 14 10.56 8.23 -1.33
CA ILE A 14 10.85 9.64 -1.06
C ILE A 14 9.60 10.26 -0.43
N PRO A 15 9.64 10.66 0.87
CA PRO A 15 8.48 11.20 1.56
C PRO A 15 7.86 12.41 0.85
N ASN A 16 6.54 12.38 0.69
CA ASN A 16 5.75 13.49 0.11
C ASN A 16 6.21 13.95 -1.28
N LEU A 17 6.84 13.07 -2.07
CA LEU A 17 7.24 13.38 -3.45
C LEU A 17 6.03 13.69 -4.33
N ILE A 18 4.92 12.98 -4.14
CA ILE A 18 3.73 13.11 -4.97
C ILE A 18 2.75 14.08 -4.32
N THR A 19 2.52 15.21 -5.00
CA THR A 19 1.65 16.30 -4.56
C THR A 19 0.33 16.33 -5.33
N ALA A 20 -0.65 17.10 -4.83
CA ALA A 20 -2.01 17.15 -5.37
C ALA A 20 -2.11 17.65 -6.83
N ASP A 21 -1.24 18.56 -7.25
CA ASP A 21 -1.18 19.06 -8.62
C ASP A 21 -0.74 17.99 -9.63
N MET A 22 0.00 16.98 -9.16
CA MET A 22 0.48 15.89 -10.01
C MET A 22 -0.58 14.84 -10.32
N ILE A 23 -1.63 14.76 -9.50
CA ILE A 23 -2.68 13.73 -9.55
C ILE A 23 -3.90 14.26 -10.32
N LYS A 24 -4.58 13.39 -11.08
CA LYS A 24 -5.85 13.72 -11.74
C LYS A 24 -6.99 13.78 -10.72
N GLU A 25 -7.95 14.69 -10.91
CA GLU A 25 -9.19 14.69 -10.13
C GLU A 25 -9.91 13.35 -10.25
N GLY A 26 -10.31 12.78 -9.12
CA GLY A 26 -11.01 11.49 -9.06
C GLY A 26 -10.12 10.25 -9.24
N ALA A 27 -8.79 10.40 -9.34
CA ALA A 27 -7.91 9.24 -9.47
C ALA A 27 -7.87 8.38 -8.20
N ALA A 28 -7.56 7.10 -8.37
CA ALA A 28 -7.21 6.21 -7.26
C ALA A 28 -5.69 6.21 -7.03
N VAL A 29 -5.26 6.36 -5.78
CA VAL A 29 -3.85 6.44 -5.41
C VAL A 29 -3.49 5.33 -4.44
N ILE A 30 -2.49 4.53 -4.80
CA ILE A 30 -1.92 3.47 -3.97
C ILE A 30 -0.50 3.89 -3.60
N ASP A 31 -0.32 4.28 -2.34
CA ASP A 31 0.96 4.62 -1.74
C ASP A 31 1.58 3.38 -1.09
N VAL A 32 2.60 2.83 -1.74
CA VAL A 32 3.39 1.69 -1.26
C VAL A 32 4.61 2.18 -0.46
N GLY A 33 4.91 3.48 -0.51
CA GLY A 33 6.06 4.10 0.14
C GLY A 33 6.02 3.86 1.65
N ILE A 34 7.15 3.42 2.20
CA ILE A 34 7.35 3.32 3.65
C ILE A 34 8.71 3.88 3.96
N THR A 35 8.73 5.14 4.38
CA THR A 35 9.93 5.82 4.82
C THR A 35 9.84 6.12 6.32
N ARG A 36 10.88 5.72 7.07
CA ARG A 36 11.02 6.09 8.48
C ARG A 36 11.58 7.49 8.58
N VAL A 37 10.86 8.37 9.25
CA VAL A 37 11.32 9.73 9.55
C VAL A 37 11.26 9.98 11.05
N GLN A 38 12.08 10.91 11.52
CA GLN A 38 12.04 11.38 12.89
C GLN A 38 10.87 12.37 13.04
N ASP A 39 9.98 12.13 14.02
CA ASP A 39 8.97 13.12 14.38
C ASP A 39 9.64 14.33 15.05
N PRO A 40 9.44 15.56 14.52
CA PRO A 40 10.13 16.76 15.02
C PRO A 40 9.64 17.20 16.40
N ILE A 41 8.46 16.76 16.85
CA ILE A 41 7.86 17.12 18.14
C ILE A 41 8.18 16.05 19.18
N THR A 42 7.96 14.78 18.84
CA THR A 42 8.04 13.67 19.80
C THR A 42 9.38 12.96 19.81
N ALA A 43 10.26 13.25 18.85
CA ALA A 43 11.52 12.55 18.64
C ALA A 43 11.38 11.01 18.56
N LYS A 44 10.19 10.52 18.19
CA LYS A 44 9.94 9.10 17.90
C LYS A 44 9.96 8.85 16.39
N PRO A 45 10.37 7.66 15.93
CA PRO A 45 10.27 7.32 14.52
C PRO A 45 8.80 7.16 14.12
N ARG A 46 8.43 7.71 12.97
CA ARG A 46 7.12 7.51 12.34
C ARG A 46 7.29 7.05 10.90
N LEU A 47 6.27 6.38 10.38
CA LEU A 47 6.22 5.96 8.97
C LEU A 47 5.50 7.02 8.14
N VAL A 48 6.05 7.32 6.97
CA VAL A 48 5.50 8.27 6.00
C VAL A 48 5.54 7.65 4.62
N GLY A 49 4.47 7.86 3.88
CA GLY A 49 4.37 7.45 2.49
C GLY A 49 5.05 8.42 1.54
N ASP A 50 5.03 8.07 0.27
CA ASP A 50 5.62 8.88 -0.79
C ASP A 50 4.67 9.98 -1.28
N VAL A 51 3.41 9.95 -0.83
CA VAL A 51 2.35 10.88 -1.22
C VAL A 51 2.07 11.89 -0.10
N ASP A 52 1.91 13.16 -0.46
CA ASP A 52 1.29 14.16 0.42
C ASP A 52 -0.20 13.80 0.62
N PHE A 53 -0.46 13.02 1.67
CA PHE A 53 -1.78 12.43 1.92
C PHE A 53 -2.86 13.49 2.08
N GLU A 54 -2.60 14.58 2.81
CA GLU A 54 -3.62 15.61 3.09
C GLU A 54 -3.97 16.44 1.85
N GLY A 55 -2.97 16.75 1.02
CA GLY A 55 -3.20 17.43 -0.25
C GLY A 55 -3.95 16.52 -1.24
N VAL A 56 -3.46 15.30 -1.42
CA VAL A 56 -3.97 14.38 -2.45
C VAL A 56 -5.34 13.80 -2.08
N ARG A 57 -5.64 13.58 -0.80
CA ARG A 57 -6.95 13.08 -0.34
C ARG A 57 -8.13 13.96 -0.75
N LYS A 58 -7.90 15.26 -0.94
CA LYS A 58 -8.94 16.20 -1.38
C LYS A 58 -9.31 16.07 -2.86
N LYS A 59 -8.44 15.44 -3.65
CA LYS A 59 -8.52 15.33 -5.10
C LYS A 59 -8.78 13.90 -5.58
N ALA A 60 -8.14 12.94 -4.93
CA ALA A 60 -8.27 11.53 -5.26
C ALA A 60 -9.60 10.96 -4.77
N SER A 61 -10.24 10.09 -5.55
CA SER A 61 -11.44 9.36 -5.09
C SER A 61 -11.10 8.30 -4.04
N TYR A 62 -9.90 7.73 -4.14
CA TYR A 62 -9.36 6.75 -3.19
C TYR A 62 -7.88 7.01 -2.96
N ILE A 63 -7.44 6.86 -1.72
CA ILE A 63 -6.03 6.95 -1.34
C ILE A 63 -5.73 5.99 -0.19
N THR A 64 -4.63 5.24 -0.27
CA THR A 64 -4.18 4.38 0.83
C THR A 64 -3.36 5.18 1.85
N PRO A 65 -3.63 5.06 3.16
CA PRO A 65 -2.85 5.75 4.18
C PRO A 65 -1.50 5.05 4.43
N VAL A 66 -0.52 5.82 4.90
CA VAL A 66 0.72 5.29 5.45
C VAL A 66 0.92 5.88 6.85
N PRO A 67 0.95 5.06 7.91
CA PRO A 67 0.82 3.60 7.94
C PRO A 67 -0.63 3.11 7.73
N GLY A 68 -0.79 1.78 7.55
CA GLY A 68 -2.10 1.12 7.57
C GLY A 68 -2.70 0.79 6.20
N GLY A 69 -2.08 1.21 5.10
CA GLY A 69 -2.51 0.89 3.74
C GLY A 69 -1.92 -0.41 3.21
N VAL A 70 -0.88 -0.30 2.36
CA VAL A 70 -0.34 -1.44 1.60
C VAL A 70 0.39 -2.45 2.48
N GLY A 71 1.04 -2.02 3.56
CA GLY A 71 1.85 -2.88 4.45
C GLY A 71 1.09 -4.13 4.98
N PRO A 72 -0.06 -3.97 5.67
CA PRO A 72 -0.87 -5.10 6.13
C PRO A 72 -1.32 -6.05 5.00
N MET A 73 -1.65 -5.50 3.82
CA MET A 73 -2.04 -6.31 2.67
C MET A 73 -0.88 -7.18 2.15
N THR A 74 0.35 -6.68 2.17
CA THR A 74 1.54 -7.47 1.80
C THR A 74 1.69 -8.72 2.67
N VAL A 75 1.49 -8.58 4.00
CA VAL A 75 1.54 -9.73 4.92
C VAL A 75 0.41 -10.71 4.64
N ALA A 76 -0.82 -10.22 4.46
CA ALA A 76 -1.97 -11.07 4.14
C ALA A 76 -1.78 -11.84 2.84
N MET A 77 -1.24 -11.19 1.80
CA MET A 77 -0.99 -11.83 0.51
C MET A 77 0.14 -12.86 0.58
N LEU A 78 1.17 -12.63 1.38
CA LEU A 78 2.19 -13.65 1.65
C LEU A 78 1.54 -14.90 2.26
N MET A 79 0.73 -14.76 3.31
CA MET A 79 0.06 -15.91 3.95
C MET A 79 -0.87 -16.64 2.98
N LYS A 80 -1.67 -15.90 2.20
CA LYS A 80 -2.53 -16.47 1.16
C LYS A 80 -1.72 -17.26 0.13
N ASN A 81 -0.62 -16.69 -0.36
CA ASN A 81 0.24 -17.35 -1.35
C ASN A 81 0.90 -18.60 -0.78
N THR A 82 1.32 -18.59 0.49
CA THR A 82 1.84 -19.77 1.20
C THR A 82 0.79 -20.89 1.28
N ILE A 83 -0.47 -20.57 1.62
CA ILE A 83 -1.56 -21.56 1.66
C ILE A 83 -1.81 -22.14 0.26
N ILE A 84 -1.85 -21.29 -0.77
CA ILE A 84 -2.03 -21.74 -2.16
C ILE A 84 -0.89 -22.68 -2.59
N ALA A 85 0.36 -22.35 -2.24
CA ALA A 85 1.51 -23.19 -2.55
C ALA A 85 1.44 -24.53 -1.82
N ALA A 86 1.10 -24.53 -0.52
CA ALA A 86 0.92 -25.76 0.26
C ALA A 86 -0.16 -26.66 -0.36
N LYS A 87 -1.34 -26.11 -0.69
CA LYS A 87 -2.43 -26.84 -1.35
C LYS A 87 -2.01 -27.49 -2.68
N LYS A 88 -1.12 -26.85 -3.45
CA LYS A 88 -0.63 -27.42 -4.72
C LYS A 88 0.36 -28.57 -4.54
N LEU A 89 1.05 -28.64 -3.40
CA LEU A 89 2.02 -29.69 -3.11
C LEU A 89 1.37 -30.93 -2.48
N LEU A 90 0.20 -30.78 -1.87
CA LEU A 90 -0.54 -31.86 -1.23
C LEU A 90 -1.26 -32.75 -2.24
N LYS A 91 -1.32 -34.05 -1.96
CA LYS A 91 -2.11 -35.02 -2.76
C LYS A 91 -3.60 -34.85 -2.46
N PRO A 92 -4.51 -35.29 -3.35
CA PRO A 92 -5.96 -35.09 -3.19
C PRO A 92 -6.54 -35.53 -1.82
N LYS A 93 -6.05 -36.64 -1.25
CA LYS A 93 -6.46 -37.13 0.07
C LYS A 93 -6.06 -36.23 1.24
N GLU A 94 -4.98 -35.48 1.09
CA GLU A 94 -4.45 -34.58 2.12
C GLU A 94 -5.16 -33.21 2.07
N LEU A 95 -5.70 -32.85 0.91
CA LEU A 95 -6.54 -31.66 0.70
C LEU A 95 -7.92 -31.79 1.35
N GLU A 96 -8.55 -32.97 1.28
CA GLU A 96 -9.86 -33.25 1.90
C GLU A 96 -9.80 -33.25 3.44
N ALA A 97 -8.61 -33.43 4.02
CA ALA A 97 -8.40 -33.45 5.47
C ALA A 97 -8.13 -32.05 6.07
N LEU A 98 -7.99 -31.00 5.25
CA LEU A 98 -7.78 -29.64 5.75
C LEU A 98 -9.11 -29.04 6.22
N PRO A 99 -9.17 -28.46 7.44
CA PRO A 99 -10.36 -27.75 7.88
C PRO A 99 -10.63 -26.54 6.97
N ALA A 100 -11.91 -26.31 6.70
CA ALA A 100 -12.40 -25.25 5.82
C ALA A 100 -12.05 -23.84 6.35
#